data_AF-A0A3S1MER4-F1
#
_entry.id   AF-A0A3S1MER4-F1
#
_cell.length_a   1.000
_cell.length_b   1.000
_cell.length_c   1.000
_cell.angle_alpha   90.00
_cell.angle_beta   90.00
_cell.angle_gamma   90.00
#
_symmetry.space_group_name_H-M   'P 1'
#
loop_
_entity.id
_entity.type
_entity.pdbx_description
1 polymer ?
#
loop_
_entity_poly.entity_id
_entity_poly.type
_entity_poly.pdbx_seq_one_letter_code
_entity_poly.pdbx_strand_id
1 'polypeptide(L)'
;TYKTRYCMDEGFQNAVRKAAKENPDGYPKYFESRIAYILTTGGNWASGSIGNFKLTIDKGSAKNLVSFCGDNVRKVGPTTFEMTAKDFYPEHDIDILLLEPSDSGNGG
;
A
#
# COMPACT_ATOMS: atom_id res chain seq x y z
N THR A 1 13.00 -2.84 8.39
CA THR A 1 13.57 -3.12 7.05
C THR A 1 12.61 -2.63 5.98
N TYR A 2 12.98 -2.64 4.70
CA TYR A 2 12.07 -2.24 3.61
C TYR A 2 10.76 -3.04 3.62
N LYS A 3 10.84 -4.36 3.85
CA LYS A 3 9.68 -5.25 4.02
C LYS A 3 8.72 -4.78 5.12
N THR A 4 9.27 -4.47 6.29
CA THR A 4 8.48 -4.02 7.45
C THR A 4 7.83 -2.66 7.21
N ARG A 5 8.54 -1.73 6.58
CA ARG A 5 8.04 -0.37 6.33
C ARG A 5 6.75 -0.37 5.51
N TYR A 6 6.67 -1.22 4.50
CA TYR A 6 5.50 -1.31 3.62
C TYR A 6 4.58 -2.48 3.93
N CYS A 7 4.83 -3.20 5.04
CA CYS A 7 4.12 -4.43 5.40
C CYS A 7 3.96 -5.40 4.22
N MET A 8 5.05 -5.69 3.49
CA MET A 8 5.00 -6.58 2.34
C MET A 8 4.69 -8.01 2.80
N ASP A 9 3.43 -8.38 2.70
CA ASP A 9 2.92 -9.69 3.10
C ASP A 9 3.34 -10.78 2.10
N GLU A 10 2.99 -12.03 2.43
CA GLU A 10 3.34 -13.16 1.57
C GLU A 10 2.66 -13.07 0.19
N GLY A 11 1.43 -12.55 0.13
CA GLY A 11 0.68 -12.38 -1.12
C GLY A 11 1.36 -11.41 -2.08
N PHE A 12 1.74 -10.24 -1.58
CA PHE A 12 2.50 -9.23 -2.32
C PHE A 12 3.84 -9.78 -2.79
N GLN A 13 4.59 -10.42 -1.90
CA GLN A 13 5.89 -11.00 -2.24
C GLN A 13 5.77 -12.12 -3.28
N ASN A 14 4.73 -12.95 -3.20
CA ASN A 14 4.42 -13.98 -4.19
C ASN A 14 4.09 -13.38 -5.56
N ALA A 15 3.31 -12.29 -5.60
CA ALA A 15 3.01 -11.60 -6.84
C ALA A 15 4.27 -11.02 -7.51
N VAL A 16 5.16 -10.38 -6.74
CA VAL A 16 6.45 -9.88 -7.24
C VAL A 16 7.32 -11.03 -7.77
N ARG A 17 7.44 -12.14 -7.02
CA ARG A 17 8.20 -13.32 -7.47
C ARG A 17 7.62 -13.94 -8.74
N LYS A 18 6.29 -13.97 -8.88
CA LYS A 18 5.62 -14.46 -10.08
C LYS A 18 5.96 -13.60 -11.29
N ALA A 19 5.84 -12.28 -11.17
CA ALA A 19 6.19 -11.34 -12.23
C ALA A 19 7.67 -11.45 -12.65
N ALA A 20 8.56 -11.70 -11.68
CA ALA A 20 9.99 -11.91 -11.94
C ALA A 20 10.24 -13.18 -12.78
N LYS A 21 9.52 -14.27 -12.50
CA LYS A 21 9.62 -15.54 -13.25
C LYS A 21 9.05 -15.44 -14.66
N GLU A 22 8.06 -14.58 -14.86
CA GLU A 22 7.44 -14.35 -16.17
C GLU A 22 8.31 -13.45 -17.08
N ASN A 23 9.34 -12.80 -16.53
CA ASN A 23 10.31 -12.03 -17.31
C ASN A 23 11.55 -12.87 -17.67
N PRO A 24 11.95 -12.96 -18.95
CA PRO A 24 13.20 -13.61 -19.37
C PRO A 24 14.46 -13.17 -18.62
N ASP A 25 14.53 -11.91 -18.19
CA ASP A 25 15.68 -11.38 -17.45
C ASP A 25 15.69 -11.75 -15.95
N GLY A 26 14.64 -12.44 -15.47
CA GLY A 26 14.51 -12.86 -14.07
C GLY A 26 14.18 -11.73 -13.08
N TYR A 27 14.00 -10.50 -13.55
CA TYR A 27 13.64 -9.33 -12.74
C TYR A 27 12.19 -8.91 -12.99
N PRO A 28 11.41 -8.58 -11.95
CA PRO A 28 10.05 -8.09 -12.17
C PRO A 28 10.11 -6.67 -12.74
N LYS A 29 9.52 -6.44 -13.92
CA LYS A 29 9.49 -5.09 -14.50
C LYS A 29 8.37 -4.26 -13.89
N TYR A 30 8.68 -3.61 -12.78
CA TYR A 30 7.79 -2.65 -12.13
C TYR A 30 8.44 -1.27 -12.05
N PHE A 31 7.65 -0.23 -12.25
CA PHE A 31 7.92 1.10 -11.74
C PHE A 31 7.45 1.18 -10.29
N GLU A 32 8.30 1.73 -9.44
CA GLU A 32 8.04 1.85 -8.01
C GLU A 32 7.62 3.27 -7.66
N SER A 33 6.43 3.40 -7.09
CA SER A 33 5.87 4.65 -6.57
C SER A 33 5.68 4.52 -5.05
N ARG A 34 6.11 5.52 -4.29
CA ARG A 34 6.02 5.56 -2.82
C ARG A 34 5.21 6.76 -2.37
N ILE A 35 4.20 6.53 -1.55
CA ILE A 35 3.37 7.58 -0.97
C ILE A 35 3.52 7.50 0.55
N ALA A 36 3.85 8.62 1.18
CA ALA A 36 3.90 8.74 2.64
C ALA A 36 2.78 9.68 3.10
N TYR A 37 2.00 9.25 4.09
CA TYR A 37 0.97 10.05 4.73
C TYR A 37 1.28 10.21 6.21
N ILE A 38 1.63 11.44 6.59
CA ILE A 38 2.04 11.77 7.96
C ILE A 38 0.79 11.85 8.84
N LEU A 39 0.71 10.97 9.84
CA LEU A 39 -0.40 10.88 10.79
C LEU A 39 0.04 11.14 12.22
N THR A 40 1.29 10.84 12.55
CA THR A 40 1.84 10.94 13.90
C THR A 40 1.77 12.35 14.46
N THR A 41 1.82 13.38 13.60
CA THR A 41 1.63 14.78 13.98
C THR A 41 0.21 15.10 14.43
N GLY A 42 -0.78 14.30 14.05
CA GLY A 42 -2.16 14.38 14.53
C GLY A 42 -2.36 13.78 15.94
N GLY A 43 -1.40 12.99 16.43
CA GLY A 43 -1.42 12.45 17.81
C GLY A 43 -1.29 13.53 18.89
N ASN A 44 -0.87 14.75 18.53
CA ASN A 44 -0.80 15.91 19.42
C ASN A 44 -2.16 16.63 19.62
N TRP A 45 -3.25 16.11 19.06
CA TRP A 45 -4.58 16.71 19.24
C TRP A 45 -5.13 16.42 20.65
N ALA A 46 -5.89 17.37 21.20
CA ALA A 46 -6.26 17.44 22.63
C ALA A 46 -6.94 16.18 23.21
N SER A 47 -7.51 15.31 22.38
CA SER A 47 -8.16 14.05 22.75
C SER A 47 -7.23 12.83 22.77
N GLY A 48 -6.00 12.94 22.28
CA GLY A 48 -5.05 11.82 22.20
C GLY A 48 -5.45 10.72 21.20
N SER A 49 -6.43 10.95 20.32
CA SER A 49 -6.77 10.09 19.18
C SER A 49 -7.37 10.94 18.06
N ILE A 50 -7.26 10.48 16.81
CA ILE A 50 -7.91 11.13 15.65
C ILE A 50 -9.38 10.71 15.49
N GLY A 51 -9.91 9.90 16.41
CA GLY A 51 -11.29 9.42 16.39
C GLY A 51 -11.55 8.40 15.28
N ASN A 52 -12.52 8.67 14.42
CA ASN A 52 -12.88 7.76 13.34
C ASN A 52 -11.97 7.98 12.13
N PHE A 53 -11.17 6.97 11.79
CA PHE A 53 -10.28 6.97 10.65
C PHE A 53 -10.80 6.02 9.57
N LYS A 54 -10.83 6.49 8.33
CA LYS A 54 -11.09 5.66 7.15
C LYS A 54 -10.01 5.95 6.11
N LEU A 55 -9.31 4.90 5.70
CA LEU A 55 -8.35 4.94 4.61
C LEU A 55 -8.91 4.13 3.45
N THR A 56 -9.00 4.77 2.29
CA THR A 56 -9.29 4.12 1.02
C THR A 56 -8.09 4.30 0.11
N ILE A 57 -7.53 3.20 -0.37
CA ILE A 57 -6.43 3.20 -1.34
C ILE A 57 -6.96 2.62 -2.64
N ASP A 58 -6.85 3.39 -3.72
CA ASP A 58 -7.05 2.91 -5.08
C ASP A 58 -5.69 2.78 -5.76
N LYS A 59 -5.37 1.56 -6.23
CA LYS A 59 -4.11 1.29 -6.93
C LYS A 59 -4.16 1.61 -8.42
N GLY A 60 -5.24 2.22 -8.92
CA GLY A 60 -5.43 2.72 -10.28
C GLY A 60 -5.72 1.64 -11.33
N SER A 61 -5.01 0.52 -11.29
CA SER A 61 -5.17 -0.59 -12.24
C SER A 61 -5.19 -1.94 -11.53
N ALA A 62 -6.01 -2.89 -12.00
CA ALA A 62 -6.06 -4.25 -11.45
C ALA A 62 -4.71 -4.99 -11.56
N LYS A 63 -3.82 -4.55 -12.46
CA LYS A 63 -2.47 -5.10 -12.66
C LYS A 63 -1.43 -4.58 -11.65
N ASN A 64 -1.66 -3.41 -11.05
CA ASN A 64 -0.72 -2.83 -10.10
C ASN A 64 -0.69 -3.65 -8.80
N LEU A 65 0.43 -3.68 -8.10
CA LEU A 65 0.50 -4.24 -6.74
C LEU A 65 0.55 -3.09 -5.75
N VAL A 66 -0.10 -3.26 -4.60
CA VAL A 66 -0.07 -2.28 -3.51
C VAL A 66 0.25 -2.98 -2.19
N SER A 67 1.10 -2.37 -1.38
CA SER A 67 1.46 -2.83 -0.04
C SER A 67 1.50 -1.65 0.91
N PHE A 68 0.87 -1.78 2.06
CA PHE A 68 0.86 -0.78 3.13
C PHE A 68 0.53 -1.45 4.45
N CYS A 69 0.92 -0.82 5.56
CA CYS A 69 0.55 -1.27 6.89
C CYS A 69 -0.86 -0.80 7.24
N GLY A 70 -1.71 -1.71 7.73
CA GLY A 70 -3.06 -1.40 8.15
C GLY A 70 -3.77 -2.61 8.71
N ASP A 71 -4.67 -2.37 9.67
CA ASP A 71 -5.47 -3.43 10.29
C ASP A 71 -6.82 -3.57 9.60
N ASN A 72 -7.31 -4.82 9.50
CA ASN A 72 -8.63 -5.14 8.91
C ASN A 72 -8.82 -4.56 7.50
N VAL A 73 -7.75 -4.53 6.70
CA VAL A 73 -7.78 -4.09 5.30
C VAL A 73 -8.67 -5.04 4.49
N ARG A 74 -9.67 -4.48 3.81
CA ARG A 74 -10.59 -5.22 2.94
C ARG A 74 -10.46 -4.72 1.51
N LYS A 75 -10.40 -5.65 0.57
CA LYS A 75 -10.58 -5.33 -0.85
C LYS A 75 -12.06 -5.04 -1.10
N VAL A 76 -12.38 -3.82 -1.49
CA VAL A 76 -13.77 -3.35 -1.73
C VAL A 76 -14.08 -3.15 -3.21
N GLY A 77 -13.08 -3.29 -4.08
CA GLY A 77 -13.22 -3.24 -5.53
C GLY A 77 -12.04 -3.87 -6.26
N PRO A 78 -12.03 -3.89 -7.61
CA PRO A 78 -10.93 -4.46 -8.39
C PRO A 78 -9.56 -3.82 -8.08
N THR A 79 -9.57 -2.52 -7.76
CA THR A 79 -8.38 -1.71 -7.47
C THR A 79 -8.38 -1.09 -6.08
N THR A 80 -9.50 -1.18 -5.35
CA THR A 80 -9.73 -0.42 -4.13
C THR A 80 -9.66 -1.28 -2.87
N PHE A 81 -8.92 -0.77 -1.89
CA PHE A 81 -8.76 -1.35 -0.56
C PHE A 81 -9.21 -0.34 0.48
N GLU A 82 -9.85 -0.81 1.54
CA GLU A 82 -10.36 0.04 2.61
C GLU A 82 -10.01 -0.54 3.98
N MET A 83 -9.60 0.33 4.90
CA MET A 83 -9.59 0.05 6.33
C MET A 83 -10.31 1.15 7.08
N THR A 84 -10.88 0.76 8.22
CA THR A 84 -11.57 1.68 9.13
C THR A 84 -11.14 1.38 10.55
N ALA A 85 -10.85 2.42 11.32
CA ALA A 85 -10.53 2.33 12.73
C ALA A 85 -11.37 3.36 13.51
N LYS A 86 -11.82 2.97 14.71
CA LYS A 86 -12.45 3.86 15.68
C LYS A 86 -11.44 4.16 16.76
N ASP A 87 -11.55 5.35 17.37
CA ASP A 87 -10.64 5.82 18.42
C ASP A 87 -9.16 5.67 18.01
N PHE A 88 -8.88 5.89 16.73
CA PHE A 88 -7.59 5.55 16.13
C PHE A 88 -6.49 6.47 16.66
N TYR A 89 -5.45 5.86 17.21
CA TYR A 89 -4.23 6.54 17.60
C TYR A 89 -3.11 6.15 16.64
N PRO A 90 -2.59 7.08 15.82
CA PRO A 90 -1.57 6.76 14.85
C PRO A 90 -0.20 6.61 15.53
N GLU A 91 0.19 5.38 15.85
CA GLU A 91 1.54 5.07 16.35
C GLU A 91 2.61 5.26 15.27
N HIS A 92 2.21 5.15 14.00
CA HIS A 92 3.08 5.25 12.83
C HIS A 92 2.40 6.02 11.70
N ASP A 93 3.22 6.64 10.85
CA ASP A 93 2.77 7.18 9.57
C ASP A 93 2.42 6.04 8.61
N ILE A 94 1.59 6.33 7.60
CA ILE A 94 1.26 5.35 6.57
C ILE A 94 2.26 5.48 5.43
N ASP A 95 2.99 4.41 5.17
CA ASP A 95 3.83 4.24 3.98
C ASP A 95 3.14 3.27 3.01
N ILE A 96 2.92 3.74 1.77
CA ILE A 96 2.30 2.96 0.70
C ILE A 96 3.33 2.72 -0.39
N LEU A 97 3.50 1.46 -0.75
CA LEU A 97 4.27 1.00 -1.90
C LEU A 97 3.32 0.61 -3.02
N LEU A 98 3.48 1.22 -4.18
CA LEU A 98 2.78 0.88 -5.41
C LEU A 98 3.80 0.38 -6.44
N LEU A 99 3.52 -0.77 -7.04
CA LEU A 99 4.30 -1.33 -8.14
C LEU A 99 3.44 -1.39 -9.40
N GLU A 100 3.87 -0.69 -10.43
CA GLU A 100 3.16 -0.53 -11.70
C GLU A 100 3.92 -1.27 -12.80
N PRO A 101 3.33 -2.27 -13.50
CA PRO A 101 4.07 -3.03 -14.49
C PRO A 101 4.59 -2.11 -15.61
N SER A 102 5.85 -2.26 -16.03
CA SER A 102 6.48 -1.38 -17.04
C SER A 102 5.81 -1.41 -18.40
N ASP A 103 5.19 -2.54 -18.72
CA ASP A 103 4.55 -2.80 -20.03
C ASP A 103 3.07 -2.38 -20.00
N SER A 104 2.61 -1.82 -18.89
CA SER A 104 1.36 -1.07 -18.83
C SER A 104 1.58 0.21 -19.63
N GLY A 105 1.19 0.22 -20.91
CA GLY A 105 1.27 1.38 -21.80
C GLY A 105 0.36 2.53 -21.34
N ASN A 106 0.67 3.12 -20.19
CA ASN A 106 0.04 4.32 -19.64
C ASN A 106 1.15 5.25 -19.11
N GLY A 107 2.12 5.53 -19.99
CA GLY A 107 2.98 6.69 -19.88
C GLY A 107 2.51 7.73 -20.91
N GLY A 108 1.71 8.70 -20.48
CA GLY A 108 1.22 9.81 -21.30
C GLY A 108 -0.26 9.70 -21.67
#